data_AF-A0A387J017-F1
#
_entry.id   AF-A0A387J017-F1
#
_cell.length_a   1.000
_cell.length_b   1.000
_cell.length_c   1.000
_cell.angle_alpha   90.00
_cell.angle_beta   90.00
_cell.angle_gamma   90.00
#
_symmetry.space_group_name_H-M   'P 1'
#
loop_
_entity.id
_entity.type
_entity.pdbx_description
1 polymer ?
#
loop_
_entity_poly.entity_id
_entity_poly.type
_entity_poly.pdbx_seq_one_letter_code
_entity_poly.pdbx_strand_id
1 'polypeptide(L)'
;VAKMLENNGTYGVYGGAFVPPVLETQLKKLSDFFDQITQTDEFRTEFIDVLKDFVGRPSSLYYAKNLSEYVGSKIYLKREDLNHTGSHKINNAVGQILLAKKMGAKEIIAETGAGQHGVATATACAFLGLPCKIFMGAVDMERQALNVRRMRLLGAEIVAATTGNQTLKDAVDSALDYYINHPDSFYLLGSQVGPHPYPKMVGYFQSVIGNEARQQILNKEGRLPDSVIACLGGGSNAIGLFSAFIDDPQVKMYGAEGGGKNIANNTAATLNYGTPIVFQGTYSYCLTDADKNPIASKSIAAGLDYPGISPQ
;
A
#
# COMPACT_ATOMS: atom_id res chain seq x y z
N VAL A 1 -4.00 -4.05 16.34
CA VAL A 1 -5.13 -3.45 15.56
C VAL A 1 -5.50 -2.05 16.03
N ALA A 2 -5.58 -1.77 17.35
CA ALA A 2 -6.02 -0.45 17.87
C ALA A 2 -5.12 0.75 17.50
N LYS A 3 -3.79 0.58 17.46
CA LYS A 3 -2.87 1.73 17.38
C LYS A 3 -2.90 2.50 16.05
N MET A 4 -3.14 1.83 14.93
CA MET A 4 -3.23 2.54 13.63
C MET A 4 -4.41 3.53 13.61
N LEU A 5 -5.47 3.23 14.36
CA LEU A 5 -6.68 4.07 14.45
C LEU A 5 -6.49 5.32 15.31
N GLU A 6 -5.47 5.35 16.18
CA GLU A 6 -5.14 6.51 17.03
C GLU A 6 -4.52 7.66 16.23
N ASN A 7 -3.96 7.39 15.05
CA ASN A 7 -3.38 8.43 14.21
C ASN A 7 -4.46 9.35 13.63
N ASN A 8 -4.22 10.65 13.69
CA ASN A 8 -5.11 11.70 13.16
C ASN A 8 -4.70 12.18 11.75
N GLY A 9 -3.88 11.41 11.04
CA GLY A 9 -3.33 11.79 9.74
C GLY A 9 -2.04 12.61 9.79
N THR A 10 -1.48 12.84 10.97
CA THR A 10 -0.17 13.46 11.15
C THR A 10 0.79 12.51 11.90
N TYR A 11 2.05 12.49 11.48
CA TYR A 11 3.11 11.65 12.01
C TYR A 11 4.31 12.54 12.33
N GLY A 12 4.28 13.17 13.50
CA GLY A 12 5.17 14.29 13.79
C GLY A 12 4.89 15.46 12.85
N VAL A 13 5.85 15.82 12.00
CA VAL A 13 5.70 16.90 11.01
C VAL A 13 5.15 16.42 9.66
N TYR A 14 5.04 15.11 9.44
CA TYR A 14 4.64 14.51 8.16
C TYR A 14 3.15 14.16 8.11
N GLY A 15 2.63 13.93 6.91
CA GLY A 15 1.23 13.57 6.66
C GLY A 15 0.39 14.74 6.16
N GLY A 16 -0.85 14.85 6.64
CA GLY A 16 -1.81 15.87 6.22
C GLY A 16 -2.59 15.51 4.94
N ALA A 17 -3.39 16.47 4.48
CA ALA A 17 -4.17 16.36 3.24
C ALA A 17 -4.06 17.68 2.45
N PHE A 18 -3.20 17.68 1.44
CA PHE A 18 -2.91 18.85 0.60
C PHE A 18 -3.53 18.66 -0.79
N VAL A 19 -4.86 18.75 -0.87
CA VAL A 19 -5.63 18.45 -2.08
C VAL A 19 -6.53 19.61 -2.48
N PRO A 20 -7.04 19.65 -3.73
CA PRO A 20 -8.01 20.66 -4.13
C PRO A 20 -9.33 20.54 -3.32
N PRO A 21 -10.10 21.64 -3.15
CA PRO A 21 -11.32 21.67 -2.34
C PRO A 21 -12.37 20.61 -2.70
N VAL A 22 -12.45 20.21 -3.98
CA VAL A 22 -13.37 19.16 -4.45
C VAL A 22 -13.07 17.80 -3.80
N LEU A 23 -11.80 17.50 -3.54
CA LEU A 23 -11.38 16.25 -2.91
C LEU A 23 -11.41 16.34 -1.38
N GLU A 24 -11.20 17.52 -0.79
CA GLU A 24 -11.26 17.70 0.67
C GLU A 24 -12.58 17.18 1.26
N THR A 25 -13.70 17.50 0.60
CA THR A 25 -15.04 17.05 1.05
C THR A 25 -15.17 15.53 0.98
N GLN A 26 -14.67 14.89 -0.07
CA GLN A 26 -14.76 13.45 -0.22
C GLN A 26 -13.83 12.70 0.74
N LEU A 27 -12.60 13.21 0.94
CA LEU A 27 -11.66 12.65 1.90
C LEU A 27 -12.16 12.80 3.34
N LYS A 28 -12.82 13.92 3.67
CA LYS A 28 -13.44 14.08 4.99
C LYS A 28 -14.55 13.05 5.22
N LYS A 29 -15.46 12.88 4.25
CA LYS A 29 -16.51 11.84 4.32
C LYS A 29 -15.92 10.44 4.49
N LEU A 30 -14.88 10.12 3.72
CA LEU A 30 -14.15 8.86 3.83
C LEU A 30 -13.54 8.68 5.22
N SER A 31 -12.90 9.72 5.75
CA SER A 31 -12.27 9.69 7.08
C SER A 31 -13.28 9.48 8.19
N ASP A 32 -14.34 10.29 8.22
CA ASP A 32 -15.39 10.21 9.24
C ASP A 32 -16.05 8.82 9.22
N PHE A 33 -16.36 8.31 8.02
CA PHE A 33 -16.98 6.99 7.86
C PHE A 33 -16.03 5.86 8.26
N PHE A 34 -14.76 5.93 7.85
CA PHE A 34 -13.74 4.94 8.24
C PHE A 34 -13.57 4.89 9.76
N ASP A 35 -13.47 6.05 10.42
CA ASP A 35 -13.32 6.13 11.87
C ASP A 35 -14.54 5.57 12.60
N GLN A 36 -15.75 5.84 12.11
CA GLN A 36 -16.98 5.28 12.69
C GLN A 36 -17.07 3.76 12.50
N ILE A 37 -16.92 3.28 11.26
CA ILE A 37 -17.23 1.90 10.93
C ILE A 37 -16.20 0.91 11.49
N THR A 38 -14.95 1.34 11.60
CA THR A 38 -13.90 0.52 12.23
C THR A 38 -14.07 0.36 13.74
N GLN A 39 -15.00 1.07 14.39
CA GLN A 39 -15.39 0.82 15.78
C GLN A 39 -16.47 -0.26 15.93
N THR A 40 -17.11 -0.66 14.83
CA THR A 40 -18.18 -1.66 14.86
C THR A 40 -17.63 -3.09 14.84
N ASP A 41 -18.18 -3.96 15.68
CA ASP A 41 -17.82 -5.38 15.67
C ASP A 41 -18.25 -6.07 14.38
N GLU A 42 -19.34 -5.61 13.75
CA GLU A 42 -19.83 -6.12 12.46
C GLU A 42 -18.75 -5.98 11.38
N PHE A 43 -18.21 -4.77 11.16
CA PHE A 43 -17.19 -4.55 10.15
C PHE A 43 -15.89 -5.29 10.46
N ARG A 44 -15.48 -5.31 11.73
CA ARG A 44 -14.25 -6.03 12.14
C ARG A 44 -14.38 -7.54 11.89
N THR A 45 -15.53 -8.11 12.24
CA THR A 45 -15.82 -9.54 12.02
C THR A 45 -15.86 -9.85 10.53
N GLU A 46 -16.61 -9.08 9.75
CA GLU A 46 -16.69 -9.26 8.29
C GLU A 46 -15.31 -9.15 7.63
N PHE A 47 -14.50 -8.16 8.00
CA PHE A 47 -13.14 -8.02 7.48
C PHE A 47 -12.26 -9.21 7.82
N ILE A 48 -12.28 -9.67 9.08
CA ILE A 48 -11.49 -10.84 9.53
C ILE A 48 -11.95 -12.12 8.81
N ASP A 49 -13.26 -12.31 8.65
CA ASP A 49 -13.82 -13.47 7.97
C ASP A 49 -13.40 -13.50 6.49
N VAL A 50 -13.46 -12.37 5.79
CA VAL A 50 -12.97 -12.30 4.39
C VAL A 50 -11.46 -12.54 4.32
N LEU A 51 -10.67 -12.00 5.25
CA LEU A 51 -9.24 -12.27 5.30
C LEU A 51 -8.95 -13.77 5.50
N LYS A 52 -9.72 -14.44 6.34
CA LYS A 52 -9.54 -15.86 6.61
C LYS A 52 -10.00 -16.72 5.42
N ASP A 53 -11.25 -16.57 5.00
CA ASP A 53 -11.91 -17.52 4.12
C ASP A 53 -11.66 -17.22 2.62
N PHE A 54 -11.44 -15.96 2.25
CA PHE A 54 -11.17 -15.56 0.87
C PHE A 54 -9.68 -15.29 0.60
N VAL A 55 -8.98 -14.61 1.52
CA VAL A 55 -7.55 -14.31 1.34
C VAL A 55 -6.64 -15.47 1.73
N GLY A 56 -7.06 -16.32 2.68
CA GLY A 56 -6.29 -17.45 3.18
C GLY A 56 -5.37 -17.12 4.36
N ARG A 57 -5.75 -16.14 5.18
CA ARG A 57 -5.00 -15.76 6.39
C ARG A 57 -5.26 -16.74 7.56
N PRO A 58 -4.32 -16.88 8.52
CA PRO A 58 -3.04 -16.18 8.63
C PRO A 58 -1.98 -16.70 7.68
N SER A 59 -1.15 -15.81 7.13
CA SER A 59 0.00 -16.23 6.32
C SER A 59 1.08 -16.86 7.21
N SER A 60 1.79 -17.86 6.71
CA SER A 60 2.77 -18.60 7.53
C SER A 60 4.02 -17.76 7.88
N LEU A 61 4.64 -18.06 9.03
CA LEU A 61 5.98 -17.57 9.39
C LEU A 61 6.98 -18.73 9.23
N TYR A 62 7.76 -18.69 8.16
CA TYR A 62 8.62 -19.80 7.74
C TYR A 62 10.07 -19.62 8.20
N TYR A 63 10.62 -20.61 8.92
CA TYR A 63 12.04 -20.61 9.27
C TYR A 63 12.89 -21.03 8.07
N ALA A 64 13.64 -20.09 7.50
CA ALA A 64 14.46 -20.32 6.31
C ALA A 64 15.84 -20.86 6.72
N LYS A 65 15.92 -22.16 7.02
CA LYS A 65 17.13 -22.82 7.55
C LYS A 65 18.39 -22.53 6.73
N ASN A 66 18.39 -22.80 5.43
CA ASN A 66 19.59 -22.63 4.59
C ASN A 66 20.04 -21.16 4.51
N LEU A 67 19.08 -20.22 4.44
CA LEU A 67 19.38 -18.79 4.45
C LEU A 67 19.94 -18.35 5.82
N SER A 68 19.42 -18.95 6.89
CA SER A 68 19.90 -18.68 8.25
C SER A 68 21.34 -19.14 8.44
N GLU A 69 21.68 -20.34 7.93
CA GLU A 69 23.05 -20.87 7.92
C GLU A 69 23.99 -19.99 7.10
N TYR A 70 23.55 -19.52 5.93
CA TYR A 70 24.34 -18.64 5.07
C TYR A 70 24.63 -17.27 5.71
N VAL A 71 23.64 -16.66 6.36
CA VAL A 71 23.78 -15.34 7.00
C VAL A 71 24.42 -15.43 8.39
N GLY A 72 24.38 -16.60 9.04
CA GLY A 72 24.83 -16.78 10.41
C GLY A 72 23.84 -16.24 11.46
N SER A 73 22.55 -16.10 11.10
CA SER A 73 21.49 -15.62 11.99
C SER A 73 20.15 -16.27 11.64
N LYS A 74 19.23 -16.41 12.60
CA LYS A 74 17.90 -17.01 12.35
C LYS A 74 17.05 -16.08 11.49
N ILE A 75 16.66 -16.54 10.31
CA ILE A 75 15.81 -15.80 9.38
C ILE A 75 14.43 -16.46 9.27
N TYR A 76 13.42 -15.66 9.58
CA TYR A 76 12.02 -15.99 9.39
C TYR A 76 11.42 -15.17 8.26
N LEU A 77 10.69 -15.83 7.36
CA LEU A 77 9.97 -15.20 6.25
C LEU A 77 8.48 -15.14 6.58
N LYS A 78 7.91 -13.93 6.67
CA LYS A 78 6.46 -13.73 6.77
C LYS A 78 5.84 -13.86 5.37
N ARG A 79 5.13 -14.96 5.13
CA ARG A 79 4.78 -15.46 3.78
C ARG A 79 3.56 -14.80 3.15
N GLU A 80 3.58 -13.47 3.03
CA GLU A 80 2.52 -12.73 2.32
C GLU A 80 2.45 -13.04 0.82
N ASP A 81 3.47 -13.72 0.27
CA ASP A 81 3.47 -14.27 -1.09
C ASP A 81 2.43 -15.39 -1.28
N LEU A 82 1.99 -16.05 -0.21
CA LEU A 82 0.99 -17.12 -0.23
C LEU A 82 -0.46 -16.60 -0.17
N ASN A 83 -0.65 -15.31 0.09
CA ASN A 83 -1.99 -14.74 0.12
C ASN A 83 -2.66 -14.91 -1.25
N HIS A 84 -3.99 -14.97 -1.28
CA HIS A 84 -4.73 -14.88 -2.53
C HIS A 84 -4.27 -13.66 -3.34
N THR A 85 -4.16 -13.81 -4.66
CA THR A 85 -3.52 -12.88 -5.62
C THR A 85 -2.00 -12.83 -5.63
N GLY A 86 -1.32 -13.26 -4.56
CA GLY A 86 0.14 -13.47 -4.49
C GLY A 86 0.94 -12.35 -3.82
N SER A 87 0.31 -11.47 -3.02
CA SER A 87 1.01 -10.42 -2.28
C SER A 87 0.22 -9.88 -1.08
N HIS A 88 0.82 -8.97 -0.30
CA HIS A 88 0.17 -8.24 0.78
C HIS A 88 -0.89 -7.23 0.29
N LYS A 89 -0.95 -6.89 -1.00
CA LYS A 89 -1.86 -5.85 -1.52
C LYS A 89 -3.34 -6.20 -1.33
N ILE A 90 -3.67 -7.50 -1.32
CA ILE A 90 -5.05 -7.97 -1.14
C ILE A 90 -5.64 -7.61 0.23
N ASN A 91 -4.82 -7.50 1.29
CA ASN A 91 -5.29 -7.09 2.62
C ASN A 91 -5.94 -5.70 2.56
N ASN A 92 -5.24 -4.76 1.92
CA ASN A 92 -5.72 -3.40 1.72
C ASN A 92 -6.90 -3.34 0.76
N ALA A 93 -6.83 -4.07 -0.37
CA ALA A 93 -7.88 -4.06 -1.36
C ALA A 93 -9.22 -4.54 -0.77
N VAL A 94 -9.25 -5.69 -0.09
CA VAL A 94 -10.47 -6.18 0.56
C VAL A 94 -11.03 -5.18 1.57
N GLY A 95 -10.17 -4.63 2.44
CA GLY A 95 -10.61 -3.67 3.45
C GLY A 95 -11.25 -2.42 2.86
N GLN A 96 -10.61 -1.83 1.83
CA GLN A 96 -11.14 -0.65 1.15
C GLN A 96 -12.39 -0.95 0.31
N ILE A 97 -12.51 -2.13 -0.31
CA ILE A 97 -13.72 -2.48 -1.07
C ILE A 97 -14.92 -2.74 -0.15
N LEU A 98 -14.71 -3.38 1.00
CA LEU A 98 -15.75 -3.51 2.02
C LEU A 98 -16.25 -2.13 2.48
N LEU A 99 -15.30 -1.20 2.72
CA LEU A 99 -15.61 0.18 3.05
C LEU A 99 -16.42 0.85 1.94
N ALA A 100 -15.95 0.78 0.69
CA ALA A 100 -16.59 1.37 -0.48
C ALA A 100 -18.02 0.85 -0.66
N LYS A 101 -18.23 -0.46 -0.50
CA LYS A 101 -19.55 -1.09 -0.58
C LYS A 101 -20.51 -0.54 0.47
N LYS A 102 -20.06 -0.42 1.73
CA LYS A 102 -20.89 0.12 2.82
C LYS A 102 -21.12 1.63 2.69
N MET A 103 -20.23 2.36 2.00
CA MET A 103 -20.44 3.75 1.60
C MET A 103 -21.39 3.92 0.39
N GLY A 104 -21.79 2.83 -0.26
CA GLY A 104 -22.65 2.86 -1.45
C GLY A 104 -21.93 3.29 -2.73
N ALA A 105 -20.61 3.04 -2.84
CA ALA A 105 -19.83 3.36 -4.02
C ALA A 105 -20.40 2.67 -5.28
N LYS A 106 -20.50 3.42 -6.38
CA LYS A 106 -21.02 2.92 -7.67
C LYS A 106 -19.94 2.24 -8.51
N GLU A 107 -18.70 2.66 -8.34
CA GLU A 107 -17.53 2.10 -9.02
C GLU A 107 -16.27 2.32 -8.17
N ILE A 108 -15.25 1.53 -8.51
CA ILE A 108 -13.92 1.60 -7.91
C ILE A 108 -12.92 2.01 -8.99
N ILE A 109 -12.09 2.99 -8.66
CA ILE A 109 -10.95 3.38 -9.47
C ILE A 109 -9.64 3.13 -8.70
N ALA A 110 -8.59 2.68 -9.39
CA ALA A 110 -7.26 2.52 -8.80
C ALA A 110 -6.17 2.65 -9.87
N GLU A 111 -4.96 3.01 -9.46
CA GLU A 111 -3.75 2.97 -10.30
C GLU A 111 -3.02 1.62 -10.19
N THR A 112 -2.09 1.32 -11.09
CA THR A 112 -1.10 0.27 -10.86
C THR A 112 0.14 0.44 -11.75
N GLY A 113 1.30 0.02 -11.24
CA GLY A 113 2.56 -0.05 -11.99
C GLY A 113 2.90 -1.50 -12.31
N ALA A 114 3.44 -2.24 -11.33
CA ALA A 114 3.75 -3.67 -11.49
C ALA A 114 2.51 -4.58 -11.75
N GLY A 115 1.29 -4.07 -11.58
CA GLY A 115 0.06 -4.83 -11.78
C GLY A 115 -0.49 -5.52 -10.52
N GLN A 116 0.31 -5.74 -9.48
CA GLN A 116 -0.14 -6.45 -8.27
C GLN A 116 -1.28 -5.72 -7.53
N HIS A 117 -1.21 -4.39 -7.42
CA HIS A 117 -2.28 -3.60 -6.81
C HIS A 117 -3.57 -3.66 -7.64
N GLY A 118 -3.46 -3.48 -8.95
CA GLY A 118 -4.60 -3.59 -9.87
C GLY A 118 -5.24 -4.98 -9.87
N VAL A 119 -4.44 -6.06 -9.82
CA VAL A 119 -4.97 -7.43 -9.71
C VAL A 119 -5.69 -7.62 -8.38
N ALA A 120 -5.12 -7.20 -7.26
CA ALA A 120 -5.77 -7.29 -5.95
C ALA A 120 -7.09 -6.51 -5.90
N THR A 121 -7.11 -5.30 -6.48
CA THR A 121 -8.30 -4.46 -6.59
C THR A 121 -9.37 -5.11 -7.45
N ALA A 122 -9.02 -5.57 -8.65
CA ALA A 122 -9.95 -6.27 -9.56
C ALA A 122 -10.52 -7.55 -8.91
N THR A 123 -9.69 -8.31 -8.19
CA THR A 123 -10.15 -9.51 -7.46
C THR A 123 -11.14 -9.16 -6.36
N ALA A 124 -10.85 -8.15 -5.53
CA ALA A 124 -11.75 -7.73 -4.46
C ALA A 124 -13.07 -7.13 -5.01
N CYS A 125 -13.00 -6.37 -6.11
CA CYS A 125 -14.17 -5.85 -6.80
C CYS A 125 -15.05 -6.98 -7.36
N ALA A 126 -14.45 -7.97 -8.04
CA ALA A 126 -15.17 -9.13 -8.57
C ALA A 126 -15.83 -9.96 -7.46
N PHE A 127 -15.17 -10.12 -6.31
CA PHE A 127 -15.72 -10.82 -5.15
C PHE A 127 -16.92 -10.08 -4.53
N LEU A 128 -16.85 -8.75 -4.41
CA LEU A 128 -17.87 -7.95 -3.72
C LEU A 128 -18.94 -7.33 -4.62
N GLY A 129 -18.80 -7.50 -5.95
CA GLY A 129 -19.77 -7.12 -6.96
C GLY A 129 -19.73 -5.63 -7.34
N LEU A 130 -18.55 -5.01 -7.36
CA LEU A 130 -18.39 -3.60 -7.75
C LEU A 130 -17.68 -3.46 -9.11
N PRO A 131 -18.13 -2.55 -10.00
CA PRO A 131 -17.38 -2.18 -11.20
C PRO A 131 -15.99 -1.65 -10.86
N CYS A 132 -14.99 -2.04 -11.66
CA CYS A 132 -13.60 -1.72 -11.40
C CYS A 132 -12.94 -1.15 -12.66
N LYS A 133 -12.27 -0.01 -12.49
CA LYS A 133 -11.48 0.65 -13.52
C LYS A 133 -10.05 0.87 -13.01
N ILE A 134 -9.08 0.31 -13.72
CA ILE A 134 -7.66 0.35 -13.35
C ILE A 134 -6.90 1.23 -14.35
N PHE A 135 -6.23 2.25 -13.84
CA PHE A 135 -5.32 3.10 -14.59
C PHE A 135 -3.91 2.51 -14.55
N MET A 136 -3.27 2.36 -15.70
CA MET A 136 -1.94 1.76 -15.80
C MET A 136 -1.12 2.43 -16.89
N GLY A 137 0.16 2.72 -16.62
CA GLY A 137 1.06 3.29 -17.62
C GLY A 137 1.19 2.37 -18.84
N ALA A 138 1.14 2.93 -20.06
CA ALA A 138 1.18 2.09 -21.27
C ALA A 138 2.47 1.24 -21.38
N VAL A 139 3.61 1.78 -20.96
CA VAL A 139 4.88 1.02 -20.90
C VAL A 139 4.81 -0.11 -19.86
N ASP A 140 4.17 0.14 -18.72
CA ASP A 140 3.98 -0.88 -17.68
C ASP A 140 3.00 -1.96 -18.13
N MET A 141 1.97 -1.61 -18.91
CA MET A 141 1.03 -2.57 -19.49
C MET A 141 1.73 -3.58 -20.40
N GLU A 142 2.67 -3.12 -21.23
CA GLU A 142 3.48 -4.00 -22.09
C GLU A 142 4.38 -4.92 -21.25
N ARG A 143 5.13 -4.34 -20.29
CA ARG A 143 6.05 -5.08 -19.42
C ARG A 143 5.35 -6.10 -18.52
N GLN A 144 4.11 -5.81 -18.12
CA GLN A 144 3.33 -6.59 -17.17
C GLN A 144 2.06 -7.19 -17.81
N ALA A 145 2.16 -7.59 -19.08
CA ALA A 145 1.03 -8.11 -19.87
C ALA A 145 0.25 -9.26 -19.18
N LEU A 146 0.92 -10.09 -18.38
CA LEU A 146 0.27 -11.14 -17.60
C LEU A 146 -0.71 -10.58 -16.57
N ASN A 147 -0.32 -9.53 -15.83
CA ASN A 147 -1.20 -8.91 -14.84
C ASN A 147 -2.32 -8.11 -15.52
N VAL A 148 -2.06 -7.48 -16.67
CA VAL A 148 -3.11 -6.86 -17.51
C VAL A 148 -4.16 -7.90 -17.90
N ARG A 149 -3.74 -9.08 -18.38
CA ARG A 149 -4.66 -10.17 -18.74
C ARG A 149 -5.47 -10.67 -17.54
N ARG A 150 -4.83 -10.83 -16.37
CA ARG A 150 -5.51 -11.24 -15.13
C ARG A 150 -6.60 -10.24 -14.73
N MET A 151 -6.30 -8.93 -14.76
CA MET A 151 -7.27 -7.88 -14.44
C MET A 151 -8.48 -7.91 -15.40
N ARG A 152 -8.27 -8.09 -16.71
CA ARG A 152 -9.37 -8.24 -17.68
C ARG A 152 -10.23 -9.47 -17.42
N LEU A 153 -9.61 -10.62 -17.10
CA LEU A 153 -10.35 -11.85 -16.77
C LEU A 153 -11.18 -11.71 -15.50
N LEU A 154 -10.78 -10.83 -14.58
CA LEU A 154 -11.53 -10.46 -13.38
C LEU A 154 -12.64 -9.42 -13.66
N GLY A 155 -12.81 -8.98 -14.91
CA GLY A 155 -13.85 -8.04 -15.31
C GLY A 155 -13.51 -6.57 -15.12
N ALA A 156 -12.26 -6.23 -14.80
CA ALA A 156 -11.84 -4.83 -14.68
C ALA A 156 -11.64 -4.17 -16.06
N GLU A 157 -12.10 -2.94 -16.18
CA GLU A 157 -11.72 -2.03 -17.26
C GLU A 157 -10.29 -1.55 -17.02
N ILE A 158 -9.45 -1.51 -18.06
CA ILE A 158 -8.07 -1.02 -17.95
C ILE A 158 -7.90 0.20 -18.85
N VAL A 159 -7.53 1.32 -18.24
CA VAL A 159 -7.29 2.60 -18.90
C VAL A 159 -5.78 2.84 -18.98
N ALA A 160 -5.28 2.97 -20.21
CA ALA A 160 -3.86 3.21 -20.44
C ALA A 160 -3.51 4.70 -20.24
N ALA A 161 -2.58 4.99 -19.34
CA ALA A 161 -1.96 6.31 -19.24
C ALA A 161 -0.88 6.43 -20.33
N THR A 162 -1.16 7.25 -21.34
CA THR A 162 -0.33 7.42 -22.55
C THR A 162 0.47 8.73 -22.57
N THR A 163 0.26 9.59 -21.57
CA THR A 163 0.99 10.84 -21.38
C THR A 163 2.27 10.64 -20.56
N GLY A 164 3.19 11.59 -20.65
CA GLY A 164 4.42 11.61 -19.86
C GLY A 164 5.30 10.39 -20.10
N ASN A 165 5.79 9.77 -19.03
CA ASN A 165 6.68 8.61 -19.11
C ASN A 165 5.92 7.29 -19.29
N GLN A 166 4.58 7.32 -19.22
CA GLN A 166 3.70 6.16 -19.36
C GLN A 166 3.98 5.07 -18.31
N THR A 167 4.24 5.49 -17.06
CA THR A 167 4.58 4.64 -15.91
C THR A 167 3.58 4.83 -14.76
N LEU A 168 3.86 4.23 -13.58
CA LEU A 168 3.05 4.39 -12.36
C LEU A 168 2.70 5.86 -12.03
N LYS A 169 3.64 6.80 -12.17
CA LYS A 169 3.34 8.22 -11.91
C LYS A 169 2.20 8.72 -12.80
N ASP A 170 2.29 8.45 -14.10
CA ASP A 170 1.30 8.91 -15.08
C ASP A 170 -0.06 8.21 -14.87
N ALA A 171 -0.05 6.96 -14.39
CA ALA A 171 -1.26 6.25 -13.98
C ALA A 171 -1.92 6.87 -12.74
N VAL A 172 -1.15 7.30 -11.74
CA VAL A 172 -1.67 8.04 -10.58
C VAL A 172 -2.28 9.36 -11.03
N ASP A 173 -1.55 10.14 -11.84
CA ASP A 173 -2.03 11.44 -12.31
C ASP A 173 -3.36 11.27 -13.09
N SER A 174 -3.44 10.28 -14.00
CA SER A 174 -4.68 9.97 -14.73
C SER A 174 -5.83 9.49 -13.83
N ALA A 175 -5.56 8.72 -12.77
CA ALA A 175 -6.57 8.26 -11.83
C ALA A 175 -7.11 9.43 -10.98
N LEU A 176 -6.24 10.34 -10.54
CA LEU A 176 -6.62 11.53 -9.79
C LEU A 176 -7.44 12.50 -10.65
N ASP A 177 -7.04 12.73 -11.91
CA ASP A 177 -7.80 13.55 -12.85
C ASP A 177 -9.20 12.95 -13.10
N TYR A 178 -9.30 11.63 -13.25
CA TYR A 178 -10.60 10.97 -13.36
C TYR A 178 -11.42 11.16 -12.08
N TYR A 179 -10.81 11.01 -10.90
CA TYR A 179 -11.47 11.14 -9.61
C TYR A 179 -12.03 12.56 -9.38
N ILE A 180 -11.28 13.59 -9.76
CA ILE A 180 -11.72 14.99 -9.68
C ILE A 180 -12.98 15.22 -10.52
N ASN A 181 -13.08 14.58 -11.69
CA ASN A 181 -14.23 14.70 -12.58
C ASN A 181 -15.38 13.75 -12.21
N HIS A 182 -15.12 12.70 -11.44
CA HIS A 182 -16.09 11.71 -10.97
C HIS A 182 -15.96 11.52 -9.45
N PRO A 183 -16.27 12.55 -8.64
CA PRO A 183 -16.01 12.53 -7.20
C PRO A 183 -16.88 11.54 -6.40
N ASP A 184 -17.88 10.93 -7.05
CA ASP A 184 -18.71 9.85 -6.49
C ASP A 184 -18.06 8.45 -6.60
N SER A 185 -16.98 8.32 -7.39
CA SER A 185 -16.21 7.08 -7.50
C SER A 185 -15.40 6.85 -6.22
N PHE A 186 -15.17 5.60 -5.83
CA PHE A 186 -14.27 5.32 -4.72
C PHE A 186 -12.84 5.09 -5.23
N TYR A 187 -11.92 5.98 -4.86
CA TYR A 187 -10.51 5.83 -5.22
C TYR A 187 -9.78 4.92 -4.22
N LEU A 188 -9.33 3.76 -4.70
CA LEU A 188 -8.64 2.75 -3.92
C LEU A 188 -7.12 2.90 -4.07
N LEU A 189 -6.52 3.63 -3.13
CA LEU A 189 -5.09 3.92 -3.12
C LEU A 189 -4.27 2.71 -2.64
N GLY A 190 -3.20 2.38 -3.37
CA GLY A 190 -2.51 1.08 -3.25
C GLY A 190 -1.38 0.98 -2.22
N SER A 191 -1.02 2.07 -1.55
CA SER A 191 0.06 2.09 -0.56
C SER A 191 -0.21 3.08 0.57
N GLN A 192 0.61 3.08 1.62
CA GLN A 192 0.49 4.00 2.76
C GLN A 192 1.04 5.39 2.40
N VAL A 193 0.50 5.98 1.34
CA VAL A 193 0.86 7.31 0.83
C VAL A 193 -0.42 8.09 0.52
N GLY A 194 -0.28 9.28 -0.02
CA GLY A 194 -1.42 10.14 -0.34
C GLY A 194 -1.96 10.89 0.87
N PRO A 195 -3.02 11.70 0.66
CA PRO A 195 -3.60 12.52 1.70
C PRO A 195 -4.27 11.66 2.77
N HIS A 196 -4.39 12.18 3.99
CA HIS A 196 -5.30 11.62 4.98
C HIS A 196 -6.73 11.48 4.38
N PRO A 197 -7.44 10.34 4.57
CA PRO A 197 -7.15 9.26 5.53
C PRO A 197 -6.37 8.05 4.99
N TYR A 198 -5.86 8.08 3.75
CA TYR A 198 -5.25 6.89 3.13
C TYR A 198 -4.08 6.29 3.93
N PRO A 199 -3.09 7.04 4.44
CA PRO A 199 -2.02 6.45 5.25
C PRO A 199 -2.53 5.72 6.50
N LYS A 200 -3.53 6.29 7.18
CA LYS A 200 -4.16 5.67 8.36
C LYS A 200 -4.89 4.38 7.97
N MET A 201 -5.74 4.46 6.95
CA MET A 201 -6.59 3.37 6.49
C MET A 201 -5.77 2.19 5.95
N VAL A 202 -4.80 2.46 5.08
CA VAL A 202 -3.93 1.42 4.50
C VAL A 202 -3.10 0.77 5.59
N GLY A 203 -2.53 1.55 6.52
CA GLY A 203 -1.78 1.00 7.64
C GLY A 203 -2.64 0.13 8.56
N TYR A 204 -3.90 0.52 8.82
CA TYR A 204 -4.86 -0.31 9.56
C TYR A 204 -5.09 -1.66 8.89
N PHE A 205 -5.45 -1.67 7.60
CA PHE A 205 -5.73 -2.92 6.88
C PHE A 205 -4.49 -3.82 6.70
N GLN A 206 -3.29 -3.23 6.65
CA GLN A 206 -2.04 -3.99 6.59
C GLN A 206 -1.53 -4.45 7.97
N SER A 207 -2.02 -3.89 9.07
CA SER A 207 -1.54 -4.22 10.44
C SER A 207 -1.71 -5.69 10.81
N VAL A 208 -2.59 -6.42 10.10
CA VAL A 208 -2.76 -7.88 10.25
C VAL A 208 -1.43 -8.63 10.06
N ILE A 209 -0.53 -8.13 9.20
CA ILE A 209 0.78 -8.74 8.95
C ILE A 209 1.61 -8.79 10.24
N GLY A 210 1.78 -7.64 10.89
CA GLY A 210 2.55 -7.50 12.13
C GLY A 210 1.91 -8.26 13.29
N ASN A 211 0.58 -8.16 13.44
CA ASN A 211 -0.14 -8.85 14.52
C ASN A 211 0.07 -10.36 14.45
N GLU A 212 -0.06 -10.95 13.25
CA GLU A 212 0.21 -12.37 13.05
C GLU A 212 1.69 -12.71 13.24
N ALA A 213 2.61 -11.91 12.66
CA ALA A 213 4.04 -12.16 12.76
C ALA A 213 4.52 -12.15 14.22
N ARG A 214 4.04 -11.21 15.03
CA ARG A 214 4.33 -11.10 16.46
C ARG A 214 3.84 -12.32 17.24
N GLN A 215 2.60 -12.75 17.01
CA GLN A 215 2.08 -13.95 17.67
C GLN A 215 2.86 -15.19 17.24
N GLN A 216 3.15 -15.32 15.94
CA GLN A 216 3.84 -16.47 15.37
C GLN A 216 5.28 -16.60 15.87
N ILE A 217 6.03 -15.49 15.97
CA ILE A 217 7.42 -15.53 16.44
C ILE A 217 7.50 -15.80 17.94
N LEU A 218 6.59 -15.22 18.74
CA LEU A 218 6.48 -15.54 20.17
C LEU A 218 6.18 -17.03 20.38
N ASN A 219 5.29 -17.61 19.59
CA ASN A 219 4.98 -19.05 19.67
C ASN A 219 6.15 -19.95 19.27
N LYS A 220 6.99 -19.51 18.32
CA LYS A 220 8.10 -20.33 17.78
C LYS A 220 9.40 -20.20 18.57
N GLU A 221 9.69 -19.02 19.08
CA GLU A 221 10.99 -18.69 19.70
C GLU A 221 10.85 -18.28 21.17
N GLY A 222 9.63 -18.12 21.71
CA GLY A 222 9.40 -17.69 23.09
C GLY A 222 9.83 -16.26 23.39
N ARG A 223 10.17 -15.48 22.36
CA ARG A 223 10.70 -14.11 22.46
C ARG A 223 10.35 -13.27 21.24
N LEU A 224 10.47 -11.96 21.35
CA LEU A 224 10.41 -11.04 20.22
C LEU A 224 11.67 -11.16 19.34
N PRO A 225 11.57 -10.83 18.04
CA PRO A 225 12.71 -10.87 17.13
C PRO A 225 13.69 -9.74 17.45
N ASP A 226 14.96 -9.95 17.12
CA ASP A 226 15.99 -8.91 17.28
C ASP A 226 15.79 -7.77 16.26
N SER A 227 15.23 -8.10 15.10
CA SER A 227 14.87 -7.12 14.09
C SER A 227 13.74 -7.58 13.17
N VAL A 228 13.04 -6.63 12.57
CA VAL A 228 12.08 -6.83 11.47
C VAL A 228 12.51 -6.02 10.27
N ILE A 229 12.38 -6.62 9.08
CA ILE A 229 12.91 -6.05 7.83
C ILE A 229 11.82 -6.11 6.77
N ALA A 230 11.63 -5.02 6.04
CA ALA A 230 10.65 -4.91 4.97
C ALA A 230 11.15 -4.01 3.84
N CYS A 231 10.65 -4.23 2.62
CA CYS A 231 10.99 -3.36 1.49
C CYS A 231 10.13 -2.09 1.49
N LEU A 232 10.71 -0.99 1.02
CA LEU A 232 10.11 0.34 1.01
C LEU A 232 9.95 0.83 -0.43
N GLY A 233 8.74 0.67 -0.96
CA GLY A 233 8.21 1.55 -2.01
C GLY A 233 7.45 2.67 -1.32
N GLY A 234 6.13 2.73 -1.52
CA GLY A 234 5.27 3.61 -0.70
C GLY A 234 4.98 3.10 0.74
N GLY A 235 5.71 2.12 1.28
CA GLY A 235 5.65 1.74 2.70
C GLY A 235 4.56 0.77 3.21
N SER A 236 3.56 0.36 2.41
CA SER A 236 2.39 -0.37 2.98
C SER A 236 2.67 -1.74 3.61
N ASN A 237 3.59 -2.54 3.05
CA ASN A 237 3.97 -3.82 3.67
C ASN A 237 4.80 -3.61 4.94
N ALA A 238 5.68 -2.60 4.90
CA ALA A 238 6.58 -2.28 5.98
C ALA A 238 5.81 -1.83 7.21
N ILE A 239 4.90 -0.85 7.07
CA ILE A 239 4.06 -0.45 8.21
C ILE A 239 3.17 -1.59 8.70
N GLY A 240 2.67 -2.43 7.78
CA GLY A 240 1.87 -3.59 8.13
C GLY A 240 2.61 -4.50 9.10
N LEU A 241 3.87 -4.79 8.81
CA LEU A 241 4.76 -5.57 9.67
C LEU A 241 5.17 -4.79 10.94
N PHE A 242 5.65 -3.57 10.79
CA PHE A 242 6.27 -2.75 11.85
C PHE A 242 5.27 -2.29 12.90
N SER A 243 3.99 -2.10 12.53
CA SER A 243 2.95 -1.60 13.44
C SER A 243 2.79 -2.41 14.73
N ALA A 244 3.12 -3.70 14.72
CA ALA A 244 3.04 -4.56 15.90
C ALA A 244 4.29 -4.53 16.80
N PHE A 245 5.37 -3.86 16.36
CA PHE A 245 6.66 -3.81 17.05
C PHE A 245 7.13 -2.37 17.36
N ILE A 246 6.36 -1.35 16.95
CA ILE A 246 6.76 0.06 17.07
C ILE A 246 6.98 0.52 18.53
N ASP A 247 6.33 -0.13 19.49
CA ASP A 247 6.46 0.14 20.93
C ASP A 247 7.47 -0.78 21.63
N ASP A 248 8.11 -1.69 20.89
CA ASP A 248 9.09 -2.62 21.42
C ASP A 248 10.51 -2.07 21.12
N PRO A 249 11.13 -1.22 21.97
CA PRO A 249 12.36 -0.49 21.66
C PRO A 249 13.58 -1.41 21.40
N GLN A 250 13.48 -2.66 21.85
CA GLN A 250 14.47 -3.71 21.61
C GLN A 250 14.42 -4.31 20.19
N VAL A 251 13.31 -4.14 19.46
CA VAL A 251 13.13 -4.68 18.11
C VAL A 251 13.57 -3.63 17.10
N LYS A 252 14.68 -3.89 16.40
CA LYS A 252 15.17 -2.97 15.37
C LYS A 252 14.32 -3.09 14.09
N MET A 253 13.93 -1.96 13.51
CA MET A 253 13.17 -1.92 12.26
C MET A 253 14.07 -1.44 11.12
N TYR A 254 14.17 -2.24 10.04
CA TYR A 254 14.97 -1.90 8.86
C TYR A 254 14.12 -1.86 7.60
N GLY A 255 14.17 -0.74 6.89
CA GLY A 255 13.53 -0.55 5.59
C GLY A 255 14.52 -0.61 4.44
N ALA A 256 14.23 -1.41 3.41
CA ALA A 256 15.07 -1.53 2.21
C ALA A 256 14.40 -0.87 0.99
N GLU A 257 14.94 0.25 0.53
CA GLU A 257 14.43 1.01 -0.61
C GLU A 257 14.95 0.49 -1.97
N GLY A 258 14.34 0.94 -3.07
CA GLY A 258 14.77 0.60 -4.42
C GLY A 258 16.07 1.31 -4.81
N GLY A 259 17.23 0.73 -4.51
CA GLY A 259 18.52 1.42 -4.64
C GLY A 259 18.98 1.82 -6.06
N GLY A 260 18.36 1.33 -7.14
CA GLY A 260 18.75 1.65 -8.52
C GLY A 260 20.26 1.43 -8.78
N LYS A 261 20.94 2.47 -9.27
CA LYS A 261 22.42 2.52 -9.39
C LYS A 261 23.11 3.19 -8.20
N ASN A 262 22.37 3.45 -7.12
CA ASN A 262 22.82 4.15 -5.92
C ASN A 262 23.45 5.53 -6.22
N ILE A 263 22.79 6.29 -7.09
CA ILE A 263 23.13 7.68 -7.42
C ILE A 263 21.84 8.49 -7.48
N ALA A 264 21.89 9.78 -7.10
CA ALA A 264 20.70 10.62 -6.90
C ALA A 264 19.71 10.60 -8.07
N ASN A 265 20.18 10.61 -9.33
CA ASN A 265 19.33 10.66 -10.52
C ASN A 265 18.97 9.25 -11.08
N ASN A 266 19.29 8.18 -10.36
CA ASN A 266 18.99 6.81 -10.77
C ASN A 266 18.82 5.91 -9.54
N THR A 267 17.76 6.20 -8.79
CA THR A 267 17.39 5.49 -7.56
C THR A 267 15.91 5.68 -7.28
N ALA A 268 15.37 4.83 -6.42
CA ALA A 268 14.09 4.98 -5.74
C ALA A 268 14.29 4.94 -4.20
N ALA A 269 15.50 5.32 -3.74
CA ALA A 269 15.87 5.42 -2.32
C ALA A 269 15.51 6.80 -1.75
N THR A 270 14.21 7.03 -1.60
CA THR A 270 13.59 8.31 -1.23
C THR A 270 14.04 8.84 0.14
N LEU A 271 14.21 8.00 1.15
CA LEU A 271 14.69 8.41 2.47
C LEU A 271 16.18 8.76 2.46
N ASN A 272 16.95 8.18 1.53
CA ASN A 272 18.39 8.43 1.41
C ASN A 272 18.73 9.68 0.58
N TYR A 273 17.95 9.96 -0.48
CA TYR A 273 18.26 11.01 -1.45
C TYR A 273 17.17 12.08 -1.60
N GLY A 274 15.99 11.87 -1.02
CA GLY A 274 14.87 12.78 -1.15
C GLY A 274 14.91 13.93 -0.16
N THR A 275 13.98 14.87 -0.35
CA THR A 275 13.74 15.98 0.58
C THR A 275 12.27 16.07 0.97
N PRO A 276 11.94 16.63 2.15
CA PRO A 276 10.55 16.84 2.55
C PRO A 276 9.85 17.87 1.68
N ILE A 277 8.78 17.46 1.00
CA ILE A 277 7.89 18.32 0.19
C ILE A 277 6.45 17.80 0.25
N VAL A 278 5.50 18.61 -0.24
CA VAL A 278 4.16 18.11 -0.54
C VAL A 278 4.20 17.38 -1.88
N PHE A 279 3.86 16.09 -1.89
CA PHE A 279 3.77 15.27 -3.09
C PHE A 279 2.53 14.39 -3.03
N GLN A 280 1.74 14.39 -4.11
CA GLN A 280 0.50 13.60 -4.23
C GLN A 280 -0.44 13.73 -3.01
N GLY A 281 -0.60 14.95 -2.49
CA GLY A 281 -1.54 15.26 -1.43
C GLY A 281 -1.03 15.05 0.01
N THR A 282 0.23 14.66 0.20
CA THR A 282 0.81 14.41 1.53
C THR A 282 2.15 15.12 1.69
N TYR A 283 2.46 15.61 2.89
CA TYR A 283 3.79 16.13 3.20
C TYR A 283 4.69 14.98 3.70
N SER A 284 5.69 14.62 2.92
CA SER A 284 6.62 13.50 3.19
C SER A 284 7.92 13.69 2.40
N TYR A 285 8.84 12.73 2.46
CA TYR A 285 10.01 12.72 1.59
C TYR A 285 9.62 12.37 0.15
N CYS A 286 10.23 13.08 -0.79
CA CYS A 286 10.18 12.77 -2.21
C CYS A 286 11.54 13.03 -2.86
N LEU A 287 11.90 12.26 -3.89
CA LEU A 287 13.04 12.55 -4.74
C LEU A 287 12.78 13.84 -5.52
N THR A 288 13.69 14.80 -5.40
CA THR A 288 13.56 16.12 -6.05
C THR A 288 14.84 16.55 -6.74
N ASP A 289 14.71 17.47 -7.69
CA ASP A 289 15.84 18.23 -8.23
C ASP A 289 16.29 19.36 -7.26
N ALA A 290 17.24 20.19 -7.72
CA ALA A 290 17.77 21.32 -6.95
C ALA A 290 16.72 22.40 -6.63
N ASP A 291 15.68 22.52 -7.46
CA ASP A 291 14.58 23.48 -7.31
C ASP A 291 13.40 22.89 -6.52
N LYS A 292 13.57 21.68 -5.95
CA LYS A 292 12.55 20.91 -5.21
C LYS A 292 11.38 20.43 -6.05
N ASN A 293 11.53 20.32 -7.37
CA ASN A 293 10.53 19.67 -8.21
C ASN A 293 10.65 18.15 -8.09
N PRO A 294 9.54 17.40 -7.97
CA PRO A 294 9.58 15.94 -7.97
C PRO A 294 10.21 15.38 -9.24
N ILE A 295 11.16 14.44 -9.09
CA ILE A 295 11.81 13.77 -10.22
C ILE A 295 11.37 12.30 -10.32
N ALA A 296 11.61 11.71 -11.49
CA ALA A 296 11.35 10.28 -11.70
C ALA A 296 12.30 9.41 -10.86
N SER A 297 11.75 8.37 -10.24
CA SER A 297 12.53 7.33 -9.58
C SER A 297 13.05 6.31 -10.61
N LYS A 298 13.98 5.45 -10.17
CA LYS A 298 14.42 4.30 -10.96
C LYS A 298 14.74 3.10 -10.10
N SER A 299 14.03 2.01 -10.35
CA SER A 299 14.30 0.69 -9.76
C SER A 299 14.03 -0.42 -10.77
N ILE A 300 14.76 -1.53 -10.69
CA ILE A 300 14.43 -2.73 -11.47
C ILE A 300 13.10 -3.36 -11.01
N ALA A 301 12.76 -3.17 -9.73
CA ALA A 301 11.51 -3.65 -9.16
C ALA A 301 10.44 -2.56 -9.28
N ALA A 302 9.50 -2.74 -10.21
CA ALA A 302 8.42 -1.78 -10.45
C ALA A 302 7.57 -1.46 -9.20
N GLY A 303 7.47 -2.37 -8.23
CA GLY A 303 6.77 -2.11 -6.96
C GLY A 303 7.52 -1.21 -5.99
N LEU A 304 8.81 -0.96 -6.24
CA LEU A 304 9.67 -0.03 -5.49
C LEU A 304 10.00 1.23 -6.31
N ASP A 305 9.61 1.28 -7.58
CA ASP A 305 9.90 2.42 -8.46
C ASP A 305 8.89 3.55 -8.24
N TYR A 306 9.03 4.21 -7.10
CA TYR A 306 8.17 5.33 -6.70
C TYR A 306 9.03 6.42 -6.01
N PRO A 307 8.89 7.70 -6.40
CA PRO A 307 9.76 8.76 -5.89
C PRO A 307 9.31 9.32 -4.52
N GLY A 308 8.13 8.96 -4.02
CA GLY A 308 7.65 9.37 -2.70
C GLY A 308 7.81 8.26 -1.65
N ILE A 309 7.42 8.52 -0.41
CA ILE A 309 7.35 7.50 0.64
C ILE A 309 6.28 7.83 1.70
N SER A 310 5.90 6.81 2.49
CA SER A 310 4.98 6.94 3.62
C SER A 310 5.38 8.10 4.55
N PRO A 311 4.40 8.87 5.08
CA PRO A 311 4.67 9.90 6.08
C PRO A 311 4.99 9.33 7.48
N GLN A 312 4.63 8.07 7.75
CA GLN A 312 4.97 7.34 8.98
C GLN A 312 6.20 6.48 8.76
#